data_AF-A0A934K530-F1
#
_entry.id   AF-A0A934K530-F1
#
_cell.length_a   1.000
_cell.length_b   1.000
_cell.length_c   1.000
_cell.angle_alpha   90.00
_cell.angle_beta   90.00
_cell.angle_gamma   90.00
#
_symmetry.space_group_name_H-M   'P 1'
#
loop_
_entity.id
_entity.type
_entity.pdbx_description
1 polymer ?
#
loop_
_entity_poly.entity_id
_entity_poly.type
_entity_poly.pdbx_seq_one_letter_code
_entity_poly.pdbx_strand_id
1 'polypeptide(L)' 'MSFDTEIRPLFREFDREEMEWAFDLWDYTDVKANAKQILERLEAGEMPCDARWPADRVALFRAWAESGAPE' A
#
# COMPACT_ATOMS: atom_id res chain seq x y z
N MET A 1 -0.36 5.10 -13.43
CA MET A 1 -0.59 4.27 -12.25
C MET A 1 -0.08 2.91 -12.57
N SER A 2 1.08 2.59 -12.03
CA SER A 2 1.70 1.26 -12.01
C SER A 2 2.20 1.02 -10.60
N PHE A 3 2.24 -0.24 -10.21
CA PHE A 3 2.68 -0.62 -8.89
C PHE A 3 4.14 -0.23 -8.68
N ASP A 4 5.03 -0.58 -9.60
CA ASP A 4 6.48 -0.43 -9.38
C ASP A 4 6.93 1.03 -9.24
N THR A 5 6.36 1.96 -10.03
CA THR A 5 6.80 3.36 -10.02
C THR A 5 5.99 4.27 -9.12
N GLU A 6 4.71 3.97 -8.84
CA GLU A 6 3.85 4.87 -8.08
C GLU A 6 3.40 4.32 -6.72
N ILE A 7 3.36 3.00 -6.52
CA ILE A 7 2.83 2.39 -5.29
C ILE A 7 3.94 1.81 -4.43
N ARG A 8 4.84 1.02 -5.00
CA ARG A 8 5.99 0.43 -4.32
C ARG A 8 6.83 1.47 -3.56
N PRO A 9 7.15 2.67 -4.12
CA PRO A 9 7.94 3.67 -3.41
C PRO A 9 7.20 4.36 -2.25
N LEU A 10 5.87 4.20 -2.15
CA LEU A 10 5.10 4.73 -1.03
C LEU A 10 5.34 3.92 0.24
N PHE A 11 5.57 2.61 0.09
CA PHE A 11 5.93 1.70 1.16
C PHE A 11 7.43 1.79 1.43
N ARG A 12 7.80 2.30 2.61
CA ARG A 12 9.19 2.36 3.05
C ARG A 12 9.67 0.96 3.40
N GLU A 13 10.98 0.77 3.43
CA GLU A 13 11.60 -0.46 3.92
C GLU A 13 11.10 -0.84 5.32
N PHE A 14 10.99 0.13 6.24
CA PHE A 14 10.40 -0.08 7.56
C PHE A 14 8.95 -0.59 7.51
N ASP A 15 8.12 -0.03 6.61
CA ASP A 15 6.73 -0.45 6.47
C ASP A 15 6.64 -1.91 6.01
N ARG A 16 7.56 -2.31 5.11
CA ARG A 16 7.72 -3.67 4.62
C ARG A 16 8.15 -4.60 5.74
N GLU A 17 9.22 -4.30 6.47
CA GLU A 17 9.73 -5.11 7.59
C GLU A 17 8.65 -5.36 8.66
N GLU A 18 7.87 -4.33 9.00
CA GLU A 18 6.75 -4.44 9.95
C GLU A 18 5.58 -5.30 9.42
N MET A 19 5.54 -5.59 8.12
CA MET A 19 4.48 -6.36 7.44
C MET A 19 4.95 -7.70 6.87
N GLU A 20 6.26 -7.99 6.86
CA GLU A 20 6.83 -9.24 6.33
C GLU A 20 6.24 -10.50 7.01
N TRP A 21 5.71 -10.38 8.23
CA TRP A 21 5.01 -11.48 8.92
C TRP A 21 3.63 -11.82 8.31
N ALA A 22 3.05 -10.93 7.51
CA ALA A 22 1.75 -11.09 6.86
C ALA A 22 1.86 -11.24 5.34
N PHE A 23 2.55 -10.33 4.66
CA PHE A 23 2.77 -10.33 3.20
C PHE A 23 3.81 -9.26 2.80
N ASP A 24 4.38 -9.36 1.60
CA ASP A 24 5.40 -8.40 1.14
C ASP A 24 4.76 -7.16 0.47
N LEU A 25 4.95 -5.98 1.07
CA LEU A 25 4.47 -4.69 0.54
C LEU A 25 5.20 -4.23 -0.74
N TRP A 26 6.29 -4.90 -1.12
CA TRP A 26 6.99 -4.69 -2.38
C TRP A 26 6.73 -5.78 -3.41
N ASP A 27 5.92 -6.78 -3.08
CA ASP A 27 5.44 -7.75 -4.06
C ASP A 27 4.08 -7.31 -4.62
N TYR A 28 4.00 -7.22 -5.95
CA TYR A 28 2.79 -6.78 -6.63
C TYR A 28 1.61 -7.74 -6.36
N THR A 29 1.87 -9.04 -6.36
CA THR A 29 0.82 -10.06 -6.21
C THR A 29 0.21 -9.99 -4.81
N ASP A 30 1.06 -9.88 -3.80
CA ASP A 30 0.66 -9.72 -2.40
C ASP A 30 -0.11 -8.42 -2.17
N VAL A 31 0.40 -7.29 -2.65
CA VAL A 31 -0.27 -5.99 -2.50
C VAL A 31 -1.59 -5.97 -3.26
N LYS A 32 -1.66 -6.54 -4.46
CA LYS A 32 -2.90 -6.65 -5.24
C LYS A 32 -3.94 -7.53 -4.55
N ALA A 33 -3.53 -8.69 -4.03
CA ALA A 33 -4.42 -9.61 -3.33
C ALA A 33 -5.01 -8.97 -2.06
N ASN A 34 -4.23 -8.13 -1.37
CA ASN A 34 -4.60 -7.49 -0.12
C ASN A 34 -5.01 -6.01 -0.27
N ALA A 35 -5.13 -5.50 -1.51
CA ALA A 35 -5.29 -4.05 -1.78
C ALA A 35 -6.45 -3.42 -1.01
N LYS A 36 -7.59 -4.12 -0.90
CA LYS A 36 -8.76 -3.64 -0.16
C LYS A 36 -8.46 -3.49 1.34
N GLN A 37 -7.85 -4.49 1.94
CA GLN A 37 -7.53 -4.51 3.38
C GLN A 37 -6.45 -3.48 3.72
N ILE A 38 -5.46 -3.33 2.84
CA ILE A 38 -4.43 -2.29 2.96
C ILE A 38 -5.09 -0.92 2.92
N LEU A 39 -5.97 -0.67 1.94
CA LEU A 39 -6.69 0.60 1.82
C LEU A 39 -7.52 0.91 3.08
N GLU A 40 -8.27 -0.06 3.61
CA GLU A 40 -9.05 0.10 4.85
C GLU A 40 -8.17 0.53 6.03
N ARG A 41 -6.99 -0.08 6.19
CA ARG A 41 -6.04 0.27 7.26
C ARG A 41 -5.35 1.62 7.04
N LEU A 42 -5.04 1.96 5.79
CA LEU A 42 -4.51 3.27 5.41
C LEU A 42 -5.53 4.38 5.70
N GLU A 43 -6.81 4.15 5.41
CA GLU A 43 -7.90 5.09 5.69
C GLU A 43 -8.20 5.24 7.18
N ALA A 44 -8.14 4.14 7.94
CA ALA A 44 -8.21 4.17 9.39
C ALA A 44 -7.00 4.87 10.03
N GLY A 45 -5.91 5.02 9.27
CA GLY A 45 -4.65 5.57 9.75
C GLY A 45 -4.00 4.67 10.79
N GLU A 46 -4.19 3.36 10.65
CA GLU A 46 -3.50 2.32 11.43
C GLU A 46 -2.23 1.87 10.72
N MET A 47 -2.12 2.15 9.42
CA MET A 47 -0.92 1.92 8.63
C MET A 47 -0.42 3.22 7.98
N PRO A 48 0.92 3.38 7.89
CA PRO A 48 1.94 2.56 8.55
C PRO A 48 2.02 2.75 10.09
N CYS A 49 2.66 1.79 10.76
CA CYS A 49 2.68 1.61 12.23
C CYS A 49 3.26 2.82 13.01
N ASP A 50 4.13 3.60 12.37
CA ASP A 50 4.83 4.75 12.95
C ASP A 50 4.17 6.10 12.60
N ALA A 51 3.58 6.25 11.41
CA ALA A 51 3.03 7.50 10.93
C ALA A 51 1.98 7.30 9.84
N ARG A 52 0.81 7.91 10.02
CA ARG A 52 -0.25 7.91 9.00
C ARG A 52 0.24 8.50 7.69
N TRP A 53 -0.12 7.84 6.59
CA TRP A 53 0.09 8.42 5.27
C TRP A 53 -0.71 9.73 5.09
N PRO A 54 -0.17 10.73 4.38
CA PRO A 54 -0.94 11.87 3.93
C PRO A 54 -2.12 11.43 3.06
N ALA A 55 -3.22 12.19 3.11
CA ALA A 55 -4.43 11.89 2.35
C ALA A 55 -4.16 11.71 0.84
N ASP A 56 -3.21 12.45 0.27
CA ASP A 56 -2.84 12.35 -1.15
C ASP A 56 -2.23 10.97 -1.50
N ARG A 57 -1.44 10.38 -0.59
CA ARG A 57 -0.86 9.03 -0.79
C ARG A 57 -1.93 7.95 -0.67
N VAL A 58 -2.84 8.10 0.29
CA VAL A 58 -3.99 7.19 0.43
C VAL A 58 -4.89 7.26 -0.81
N ALA A 59 -5.13 8.47 -1.32
CA ALA A 59 -5.90 8.68 -2.55
C ALA A 59 -5.20 8.06 -3.78
N LEU A 60 -3.86 8.15 -3.87
CA LEU A 60 -3.07 7.52 -4.93
C LEU A 60 -3.20 5.99 -4.88
N PHE A 61 -3.08 5.38 -3.69
CA PHE A 61 -3.26 3.95 -3.51
C PHE A 61 -4.70 3.50 -3.83
N ARG A 62 -5.70 4.27 -3.38
CA ARG A 62 -7.11 4.03 -3.72
C ARG A 62 -7.33 4.04 -5.23
N ALA A 63 -6.85 5.07 -5.93
CA ALA A 63 -7.02 5.20 -7.37
C ALA A 63 -6.34 4.04 -8.13
N TRP A 64 -5.16 3.60 -7.69
CA TRP A 64 -4.49 2.43 -8.26
C TRP A 64 -5.32 1.15 -8.05
N ALA A 65 -5.81 0.90 -6.83
CA ALA A 65 -6.62 -0.26 -6.52
C ALA A 65 -7.94 -0.28 -7.32
N GLU A 66 -8.62 0.87 -7.44
CA GLU A 66 -9.86 1.04 -8.21
C GLU A 66 -9.65 0.91 -9.72
N SER A 67 -8.46 1.29 -10.23
CA SER A 67 -8.10 1.14 -11.65
C SER A 67 -7.81 -0.31 -12.08
N GLY A 68 -7.97 -1.29 -11.18
CA GLY A 68 -7.71 -2.70 -11.45
C GLY A 68 -6.30 -3.16 -11.10
N ALA A 69 -5.58 -2.38 -10.27
CA ALA A 69 -4.22 -2.65 -9.84
C ALA A 69 -3.26 -2.97 -11.01
N PRO A 70 -3.01 -2.00 -11.92
CA PRO A 70 -2.01 -2.14 -12.97
C PRO A 70 -0.60 -2.34 -12.37
N GLU A 71 0.17 -3.26 -12.95
CA GLU A 71 1.56 -3.55 -12.55
C GLU A 71 2.51 -2.39 -12.89
#